data_AF-A0A7C0XKW0-F1
#
_entry.id   AF-A0A7C0XKW0-F1
#
_cell.length_a   1.000
_cell.length_b   1.000
_cell.length_c   1.000
_cell.angle_alpha   90.00
_cell.angle_beta   90.00
_cell.angle_gamma   90.00
#
_symmetry.space_group_name_H-M   'P 1'
#
loop_
_entity.id
_entity.type
_entity.pdbx_description
1 polymer ?
#
loop_
_entity_poly.entity_id
_entity_poly.type
_entity_poly.pdbx_seq_one_letter_code
_entity_poly.pdbx_strand_id
1 'polypeptide(L)'
;MIPVIYENLCSVCGRDLTHEEIEREVCSTRNLHLSYSPYNVQDREFEELFRKVVGEPRDLQRFWMRRLVRRESFAAVAPTGIGKTTFGIVSALFFALNGKKSYILVPTTLLV
;
A
#
# COMPACT_ATOMS: atom_id res chain seq x y z
N MET A 1 -27.76 -13.24 22.84
CA MET A 1 -27.02 -13.11 21.57
C MET A 1 -26.25 -14.40 21.36
N ILE A 2 -26.33 -15.03 20.19
CA ILE A 2 -25.58 -16.26 19.93
C ILE A 2 -24.12 -15.85 19.65
N PRO A 3 -23.12 -16.41 20.34
CA PRO A 3 -21.73 -16.11 20.04
C PRO A 3 -21.40 -16.60 18.62
N VAL A 4 -21.08 -15.67 17.73
CA VAL A 4 -20.69 -15.96 16.35
C VAL A 4 -19.17 -16.03 16.26
N ILE A 5 -18.67 -17.08 15.62
CA ILE A 5 -17.25 -17.29 15.33
C ILE A 5 -17.10 -17.47 13.82
N TYR A 6 -16.21 -16.67 13.22
CA TYR A 6 -15.86 -16.77 11.81
C TYR A 6 -14.54 -17.51 11.69
N GLU A 7 -14.59 -18.77 11.23
CA GLU A 7 -13.39 -19.61 11.14
C GLU A 7 -12.33 -19.01 10.21
N ASN A 8 -11.07 -19.01 10.68
CA ASN A 8 -9.88 -18.55 9.94
C ASN A 8 -9.98 -17.12 9.35
N LEU A 9 -10.85 -16.26 9.88
CA LEU A 9 -11.15 -14.95 9.29
C LEU A 9 -10.39 -13.78 9.93
N CYS A 10 -9.57 -14.01 10.96
CA CYS A 10 -8.82 -12.92 11.60
C CYS A 10 -7.72 -12.41 10.67
N SER A 11 -7.83 -11.15 10.24
CA SER A 11 -6.88 -10.46 9.34
C SER A 11 -5.46 -10.34 9.89
N VAL A 12 -5.28 -10.49 11.20
CA VAL A 12 -4.01 -10.27 11.90
C VAL A 12 -3.26 -11.58 12.16
N CYS A 13 -3.94 -12.60 12.67
CA CYS A 13 -3.33 -13.87 13.08
C CYS A 13 -3.72 -15.07 12.20
N GLY A 14 -4.71 -14.93 11.32
CA GLY A 14 -5.20 -15.99 10.43
C GLY A 14 -6.01 -17.09 11.13
N ARG A 15 -6.35 -16.91 12.41
CA ARG A 15 -7.21 -17.83 13.18
C ARG A 15 -8.66 -17.35 13.14
N ASP A 16 -9.51 -18.01 13.91
CA ASP A 16 -10.90 -17.66 14.07
C ASP A 16 -11.07 -16.22 14.59
N LEU A 17 -12.07 -15.54 14.06
CA LEU A 17 -12.45 -14.19 14.43
C LEU A 17 -13.75 -14.23 15.23
N THR A 18 -13.69 -13.82 16.48
CA THR A 18 -14.85 -13.83 17.39
C THR A 18 -15.64 -12.52 17.31
N HIS A 19 -16.93 -12.56 17.67
CA HIS A 19 -17.75 -11.35 17.79
C HIS A 19 -17.13 -10.28 18.71
N GLU A 20 -16.53 -10.68 19.83
CA GLU A 20 -15.87 -9.74 20.75
C GLU A 20 -14.65 -9.05 20.11
N GLU A 21 -13.86 -9.77 19.31
CA GLU A 21 -12.73 -9.18 18.59
C GLU A 21 -13.20 -8.20 17.51
N ILE A 22 -14.35 -8.45 16.89
CA ILE A 22 -14.96 -7.53 15.92
C ILE A 22 -15.44 -6.26 16.64
N GLU A 23 -16.18 -6.39 17.74
CA GLU A 23 -16.67 -5.22 18.51
C GLU A 23 -15.53 -4.37 19.08
N ARG A 24 -14.43 -5.00 19.48
CA ARG A 24 -13.23 -4.30 19.99
C ARG A 24 -12.28 -3.85 18.89
N GLU A 25 -12.52 -4.24 17.63
CA GLU A 25 -11.64 -4.05 16.48
C GLU A 25 -10.19 -4.53 16.69
N VAL A 26 -9.95 -5.47 17.61
CA VAL A 26 -8.62 -5.92 18.01
C VAL A 26 -8.55 -7.44 18.01
N CYS A 27 -7.47 -7.97 17.42
CA CYS A 27 -7.11 -9.38 17.54
C CYS A 27 -6.61 -9.68 18.95
N SER A 28 -7.26 -10.58 19.67
CA SER A 28 -6.90 -10.95 21.04
C SER A 28 -5.58 -11.70 21.12
N THR A 29 -5.21 -12.42 20.04
CA THR A 29 -3.96 -13.21 20.00
C THR A 29 -2.71 -12.34 19.89
N ARG A 30 -2.75 -11.31 19.03
CA ARG A 30 -1.59 -10.44 18.75
C ARG A 30 -1.71 -9.05 19.37
N ASN A 31 -2.85 -8.71 19.97
CA ASN A 31 -3.17 -7.41 20.52
C ASN A 31 -2.93 -6.26 19.51
N LEU A 32 -3.36 -6.47 18.27
CA LEU A 32 -3.27 -5.50 17.18
C LEU A 32 -4.65 -5.24 16.61
N HIS A 33 -4.87 -4.01 16.17
CA HIS A 33 -6.10 -3.61 15.49
C HIS A 33 -6.33 -4.48 14.25
N LEU A 34 -7.57 -4.86 13.95
CA LEU A 34 -7.92 -5.74 12.82
C LEU A 34 -7.59 -5.11 11.45
N SER A 35 -7.45 -3.78 11.38
CA SER A 35 -6.94 -3.08 10.19
C SER A 35 -5.41 -3.05 10.07
N TYR A 36 -4.68 -3.65 11.02
CA TYR A 36 -3.23 -3.71 10.97
C TYR A 36 -2.76 -4.40 9.69
N SER A 37 -1.90 -3.70 8.96
CA SER A 37 -1.23 -4.20 7.77
C SER A 37 0.26 -3.91 7.94
N PRO A 38 1.15 -4.90 7.73
CA PRO A 38 2.60 -4.66 7.80
C PRO A 38 3.06 -3.62 6.77
N TYR A 39 2.30 -3.47 5.68
CA TYR A 39 2.56 -2.50 4.63
C TYR A 39 2.29 -1.05 5.06
N ASN A 40 1.54 -0.80 6.14
CA ASN A 40 1.21 0.57 6.58
C ASN A 40 2.46 1.41 6.87
N VAL A 41 3.57 0.80 7.32
CA VAL A 41 4.82 1.53 7.58
C VAL A 41 5.47 1.95 6.26
N GLN A 42 5.64 1.01 5.33
CA GLN A 42 6.22 1.28 4.01
C GLN A 42 5.35 2.23 3.18
N ASP A 43 4.03 2.14 3.29
CA ASP A 43 3.08 3.05 2.67
C ASP A 43 3.32 4.49 3.15
N ARG A 44 3.52 4.69 4.47
CA ARG A 44 3.83 6.00 5.05
C ARG A 44 5.19 6.52 4.61
N GLU A 45 6.23 5.68 4.63
CA GLU A 45 7.57 6.06 4.16
C GLU A 45 7.54 6.50 2.70
N PHE A 46 6.76 5.80 1.86
CA PHE A 46 6.59 6.14 0.45
C PHE A 46 5.82 7.45 0.29
N GLU A 47 4.70 7.65 1.02
CA GLU A 47 3.95 8.92 1.01
C GLU A 47 4.83 10.09 1.48
N GLU A 48 5.65 9.91 2.51
CA GLU A 48 6.57 10.93 3.00
C GLU A 48 7.66 11.28 1.99
N LEU A 49 8.25 10.28 1.32
CA LEU A 49 9.19 10.52 0.24
C LEU A 49 8.54 11.33 -0.87
N PHE A 50 7.35 10.90 -1.32
CA PHE A 50 6.60 11.59 -2.37
C PHE A 50 6.31 13.04 -2.00
N ARG A 51 5.89 13.29 -0.75
CA ARG A 51 5.68 14.63 -0.21
C ARG A 51 6.94 15.50 -0.25
N LYS A 52 8.09 14.92 0.09
CA LYS A 52 9.38 15.63 0.10
C LYS A 52 9.85 16.01 -1.31
N VAL A 53 9.65 15.14 -2.30
CA VAL A 53 10.21 15.35 -3.66
C VAL A 53 9.23 15.96 -4.66
N VAL A 54 7.93 15.82 -4.45
CA VAL A 54 6.87 16.27 -5.39
C VAL A 54 5.84 17.15 -4.69
N GLY A 55 5.39 16.78 -3.50
CA GLY A 55 4.28 17.41 -2.78
C GLY A 55 3.19 16.40 -2.41
N GLU A 56 2.03 16.86 -1.97
CA GLU A 56 0.98 15.94 -1.49
C GLU A 56 0.52 14.95 -2.58
N PRO A 57 0.53 13.63 -2.31
CA PRO A 57 0.00 12.66 -3.24
C PRO A 57 -1.52 12.77 -3.36
N ARG A 58 -2.03 12.50 -4.56
CA ARG A 58 -3.47 12.33 -4.80
C ARG A 58 -3.94 10.97 -4.28
N ASP A 59 -5.23 10.80 -4.01
CA ASP A 59 -5.78 9.53 -3.51
C ASP A 59 -5.50 8.35 -4.45
N LEU A 60 -5.56 8.58 -5.76
CA LEU A 60 -5.23 7.55 -6.75
C LEU A 60 -3.74 7.16 -6.71
N GLN A 61 -2.84 8.12 -6.42
CA GLN A 61 -1.42 7.82 -6.23
C GLN A 61 -1.20 7.05 -4.93
N ARG A 62 -1.89 7.39 -3.82
CA ARG A 62 -1.86 6.59 -2.58
C ARG A 62 -2.31 5.15 -2.83
N PHE A 63 -3.37 4.99 -3.62
CA PHE A 63 -3.83 3.66 -4.03
C PHE A 63 -2.73 2.89 -4.79
N TRP A 64 -2.07 3.52 -5.76
CA TRP A 64 -0.95 2.90 -6.48
C TRP A 64 0.26 2.59 -5.59
N MET A 65 0.60 3.46 -4.63
CA MET A 65 1.67 3.23 -3.66
C MET A 65 1.43 1.93 -2.89
N ARG A 66 0.23 1.76 -2.34
CA ARG A 66 -0.16 0.55 -1.59
C ARG A 66 -0.01 -0.72 -2.43
N ARG A 67 -0.40 -0.66 -3.70
CA ARG A 67 -0.24 -1.80 -4.63
C ARG A 67 1.23 -2.12 -4.89
N LEU A 68 2.07 -1.11 -5.11
CA LEU A 68 3.50 -1.31 -5.32
C LEU A 68 4.21 -1.85 -4.08
N VAL A 69 3.89 -1.35 -2.89
CA VAL A 69 4.44 -1.84 -1.62
C VAL A 69 4.07 -3.32 -1.40
N ARG A 70 2.85 -3.71 -1.75
CA ARG A 70 2.37 -5.10 -1.77
C ARG A 70 2.95 -5.96 -2.91
N ARG A 71 3.81 -5.39 -3.75
CA ARG A 71 4.44 -6.04 -4.91
C ARG A 71 3.43 -6.53 -5.96
N GLU A 72 2.30 -5.86 -6.07
CA GLU A 72 1.28 -6.17 -7.05
C GLU A 72 1.57 -5.47 -8.38
N SER A 73 1.48 -6.20 -9.49
CA SER A 73 1.46 -5.61 -10.83
C SER A 73 0.05 -5.12 -11.19
N PHE A 74 -0.05 -3.94 -11.81
CA PHE A 74 -1.34 -3.36 -12.20
C PHE A 74 -1.22 -2.44 -13.42
N ALA A 75 -2.33 -2.23 -14.12
CA ALA A 75 -2.46 -1.17 -15.11
C ALA A 75 -2.86 0.14 -14.41
N ALA A 76 -2.08 1.21 -14.59
CA ALA A 76 -2.33 2.53 -14.01
C ALA A 76 -3.44 3.29 -14.77
N VAL A 77 -4.69 2.83 -14.61
CA VAL A 77 -5.87 3.43 -15.25
C VAL A 77 -6.15 4.80 -14.66
N ALA A 78 -5.87 5.86 -15.43
CA ALA A 78 -6.13 7.25 -15.07
C ALA A 78 -6.08 8.17 -16.29
N PRO A 79 -6.81 9.31 -16.28
CA PRO A 79 -6.61 10.38 -17.25
C PRO A 79 -5.17 10.93 -17.28
N THR A 80 -4.82 11.67 -18.33
CA THR A 80 -3.57 12.45 -18.39
C THR A 80 -3.58 13.54 -17.30
N GLY A 81 -2.40 14.05 -16.94
CA GLY A 81 -2.27 15.09 -15.91
C GLY A 81 -2.34 14.61 -14.45
N ILE A 82 -2.62 13.33 -14.19
CA ILE A 82 -2.59 12.74 -12.84
C ILE A 82 -1.16 12.50 -12.31
N GLY A 83 -0.14 12.67 -13.15
CA GLY A 83 1.26 12.52 -12.77
C GLY A 83 1.77 11.07 -12.80
N LYS A 84 1.33 10.26 -13.78
CA LYS A 84 1.78 8.86 -13.95
C LYS A 84 3.29 8.73 -14.13
N THR A 85 3.88 9.61 -14.95
CA THR A 85 5.33 9.63 -15.18
C THR A 85 6.09 9.98 -13.91
N THR A 86 5.69 11.08 -13.24
CA THR A 86 6.25 11.48 -11.94
C THR A 86 6.13 10.37 -10.92
N PHE A 87 4.96 9.74 -10.82
CA PHE A 87 4.73 8.60 -9.94
C PHE A 87 5.67 7.44 -10.23
N GLY A 88 5.87 7.06 -11.50
CA GLY A 88 6.82 6.01 -11.89
C GLY A 88 8.27 6.32 -11.47
N ILE A 89 8.71 7.57 -11.67
CA ILE A 89 10.06 8.02 -11.29
C ILE A 89 10.24 7.98 -9.75
N VAL A 90 9.29 8.52 -8.99
CA VAL A 90 9.37 8.51 -7.52
C VAL A 90 9.26 7.08 -6.98
N SER A 91 8.48 6.22 -7.61
CA SER A 91 8.43 4.79 -7.27
C SER A 91 9.78 4.11 -7.46
N ALA A 92 10.45 4.39 -8.58
CA ALA A 92 11.79 3.86 -8.85
C ALA A 92 12.81 4.36 -7.82
N LEU A 93 12.74 5.65 -7.44
CA LEU A 93 13.57 6.23 -6.38
C LEU A 93 13.31 5.57 -5.02
N PHE A 94 12.04 5.41 -4.63
CA PHE A 94 11.66 4.74 -3.38
C PHE A 94 12.28 3.35 -3.29
N PHE A 95 12.16 2.56 -4.36
CA PHE A 95 12.71 1.22 -4.39
C PHE A 95 14.26 1.21 -4.45
N ALA A 96 14.88 2.17 -5.13
CA ALA A 96 16.34 2.32 -5.14
C ALA A 96 16.90 2.60 -3.73
N LEU A 97 16.26 3.50 -2.97
CA LEU A 97 16.62 3.78 -1.56
C LEU A 97 16.47 2.55 -0.67
N ASN A 98 15.60 1.61 -1.05
CA ASN A 98 15.41 0.32 -0.38
C ASN A 98 16.24 -0.82 -0.99
N GLY A 99 17.32 -0.50 -1.73
CA GLY A 99 18.25 -1.49 -2.28
C GLY A 99 17.71 -2.33 -3.44
N LYS A 100 16.60 -1.91 -4.08
CA LYS A 100 16.00 -2.60 -5.22
C LYS A 100 16.31 -1.88 -6.53
N LYS A 101 16.18 -2.60 -7.65
CA LYS A 101 16.36 -2.06 -9.00
C LYS A 101 15.01 -1.89 -9.67
N SER A 102 14.87 -0.81 -10.43
CA SER A 102 13.68 -0.50 -11.22
C SER A 102 14.09 -0.22 -12.67
N TYR A 103 13.20 -0.50 -13.62
CA TYR A 103 13.42 -0.21 -15.03
C TYR A 103 12.24 0.57 -15.58
N ILE A 104 12.52 1.74 -16.17
CA ILE A 104 11.51 2.64 -16.74
C ILE A 104 11.63 2.54 -18.26
N LEU A 105 10.54 2.10 -18.87
CA LEU A 105 10.40 2.01 -20.32
C LEU A 105 9.52 3.16 -20.82
N VAL A 106 10.02 3.91 -21.79
CA VAL A 106 9.33 5.04 -22.42
C VAL A 106 9.31 4.85 -23.94
N PRO A 107 8.30 5.40 -24.64
CA PRO A 107 8.08 5.09 -26.06
C PRO A 107 9.02 5.83 -27.03
N THR A 108 9.67 6.90 -26.60
CA THR A 108 10.50 7.75 -27.47
C THR A 108 11.82 8.09 -26.79
N THR A 109 12.89 8.23 -27.58
CA THR A 109 14.23 8.57 -27.08
C THR A 109 14.28 9.92 -26.38
N LEU A 110 13.42 10.87 -26.76
CA LEU A 110 13.35 12.19 -26.11
C LEU A 110 12.89 12.12 -24.65
N LEU A 111 12.17 11.07 -24.27
CA LEU A 111 11.67 10.87 -22.90
C LEU A 111 12.67 10.12 -22.01
N VAL A 112 13.82 9.70 -22.55
CA VAL A 112 14.91 9.03 -21.82
C VAL A 112 15.88 10.06 -21.25
#